data_AF-A0A1V3XA65-F1
#
_entry.id   AF-A0A1V3XA65-F1
#
_cell.length_a   1.000
_cell.length_b   1.000
_cell.length_c   1.000
_cell.angle_alpha   90.00
_cell.angle_beta   90.00
_cell.angle_gamma   90.00
#
_symmetry.space_group_name_H-M   'P 1'
#
loop_
_entity.id
_entity.type
_entity.pdbx_description
1 polymer ?
#
loop_
_entity_poly.entity_id
_entity_poly.type
_entity_poly.pdbx_seq_one_letter_code
_entity_poly.pdbx_strand_id
1 'polypeptide(L)'
;MLIDDLQDLRKEQTYPQKPPVGAALWKLMERARQIGLHVFTTRNSANWATMPMDPWMRFQTSAKVAQLYMDNDPQNRINRMVRAQALPPGRALLVDTDDAVEGVLVGIPSTLATR
;
A
#
# COMPACT_ATOMS: atom_id res chain seq x y z
N MET A 1 -1.37 9.93 9.86
CA MET A 1 -2.61 9.98 9.04
C MET A 1 -2.89 8.58 8.52
N LEU A 2 -4.13 8.12 8.66
CA LEU A 2 -4.59 6.84 8.16
C LEU A 2 -5.59 7.11 7.03
N ILE A 3 -5.39 6.49 5.87
CA ILE A 3 -6.27 6.64 4.71
C ILE A 3 -6.63 5.24 4.22
N ASP A 4 -7.91 4.91 4.34
CA ASP A 4 -8.43 3.63 3.88
C ASP A 4 -8.96 3.76 2.45
N ASP A 5 -8.97 2.65 1.70
CA ASP A 5 -9.58 2.53 0.37
C ASP A 5 -9.21 3.64 -0.61
N LEU A 6 -7.91 3.83 -0.86
CA LEU A 6 -7.41 4.86 -1.78
C LEU A 6 -8.05 4.82 -3.17
N GLN A 7 -8.44 3.64 -3.65
CA GLN A 7 -9.06 3.45 -4.96
C GLN A 7 -10.39 4.20 -5.10
N ASP A 8 -11.08 4.49 -3.98
CA ASP A 8 -12.38 5.15 -3.95
C ASP A 8 -12.27 6.68 -3.83
N LEU A 9 -11.05 7.20 -3.63
CA LEU A 9 -10.81 8.63 -3.68
C LEU A 9 -11.09 9.18 -5.08
N ARG A 10 -11.85 10.26 -5.13
CA ARG A 10 -12.19 10.93 -6.39
C ARG A 10 -10.91 11.34 -7.13
N LYS A 11 -10.79 10.84 -8.36
CA LYS A 11 -9.74 11.20 -9.32
C LYS A 11 -9.90 12.65 -9.81
N GLU A 12 -8.96 13.10 -10.61
CA GLU A 12 -9.06 14.39 -11.31
C GLU A 12 -10.34 14.45 -12.16
N GLN A 13 -10.98 15.61 -12.18
CA GLN A 13 -12.14 15.90 -13.01
C GLN A 13 -11.88 17.18 -13.80
N THR A 14 -12.18 17.18 -15.10
CA THR A 14 -11.95 18.35 -15.98
C THR A 14 -13.13 19.31 -16.03
N TYR A 15 -14.38 18.80 -15.99
CA TYR A 15 -15.60 19.61 -16.11
C TYR A 15 -16.62 19.25 -15.03
N PRO A 16 -16.82 20.08 -13.99
CA PRO A 16 -15.97 21.21 -13.59
C PRO A 16 -14.57 20.76 -13.14
N GLN A 17 -13.58 21.65 -13.25
CA GLN A 17 -12.20 21.34 -12.85
C GLN A 17 -12.14 21.06 -11.35
N LYS A 18 -11.67 19.86 -10.97
CA LYS A 18 -11.40 19.50 -9.59
C LYS A 18 -10.12 18.67 -9.52
N PRO A 19 -9.14 19.04 -8.66
CA PRO A 19 -7.96 18.22 -8.46
C PRO A 19 -8.34 16.87 -7.82
N PRO A 20 -7.48 15.85 -7.95
CA PRO A 20 -7.61 14.60 -7.20
C PRO A 20 -7.70 14.88 -5.70
N VAL A 21 -8.55 14.12 -5.00
CA VAL A 21 -8.66 14.23 -3.54
C VAL A 21 -7.33 13.83 -2.90
N GLY A 22 -6.82 14.68 -2.01
CA GLY A 22 -5.57 14.48 -1.28
C GLY A 22 -4.29 14.81 -2.05
N ALA A 23 -4.39 15.36 -3.27
CA ALA A 23 -3.22 15.71 -4.09
C ALA A 23 -2.18 16.62 -3.40
N ALA A 24 -2.65 17.50 -2.50
CA ALA A 24 -1.77 18.38 -1.72
C ALA A 24 -0.82 17.61 -0.78
N LEU A 25 -1.20 16.41 -0.34
CA LEU A 25 -0.39 15.60 0.59
C LEU A 25 0.80 14.93 -0.10
N TRP A 26 0.69 14.65 -1.39
CA TRP A 26 1.68 13.88 -2.15
C TRP A 26 3.09 14.46 -2.09
N LYS A 27 3.24 15.79 -2.23
CA LYS A 27 4.54 16.45 -2.11
C LYS A 27 5.06 16.52 -0.68
N LEU A 28 4.17 16.48 0.31
CA LEU A 28 4.56 16.38 1.71
C LEU A 28 5.02 14.96 2.04
N MET A 29 4.45 13.92 1.42
CA MET A 29 4.87 12.53 1.58
C MET A 29 6.31 12.30 1.13
N GLU A 30 6.75 12.91 0.02
CA GLU A 30 8.16 12.85 -0.43
C GLU A 30 9.13 13.40 0.63
N ARG A 31 8.68 14.37 1.44
CA ARG A 31 9.46 15.03 2.49
C ARG A 31 9.04 14.60 3.89
N ALA A 32 8.29 13.50 4.01
CA ALA A 32 7.66 13.06 5.25
C ALA A 32 8.61 13.05 6.47
N ARG A 33 9.84 12.55 6.25
CA ARG A 33 10.91 12.49 7.28
C ARG A 33 11.31 13.86 7.84
N GLN A 34 11.23 14.92 7.06
CA GLN A 34 11.66 16.27 7.45
C GLN A 34 10.60 16.99 8.29
N ILE A 35 9.34 16.58 8.20
CA ILE A 35 8.19 17.28 8.77
C ILE A 35 7.45 16.42 9.83
N GLY A 36 7.97 15.23 10.16
CA GLY A 36 7.32 14.32 11.11
C GLY A 36 5.98 13.76 10.61
N LEU A 37 5.79 13.67 9.29
CA LEU A 37 4.56 13.17 8.69
C LEU A 37 4.64 11.64 8.53
N HIS A 38 3.67 10.93 9.10
CA HIS A 38 3.49 9.49 8.90
C HIS A 38 2.15 9.23 8.21
N VAL A 39 2.17 8.60 7.04
CA VAL A 39 0.97 8.30 6.26
C VAL A 39 0.89 6.80 6.01
N PHE A 40 -0.12 6.16 6.58
CA PHE A 40 -0.46 4.77 6.33
C PHE A 40 -1.67 4.74 5.40
N THR A 41 -1.53 4.05 4.28
CA THR A 41 -2.54 4.01 3.23
C THR A 41 -2.82 2.56 2.83
N THR A 42 -4.10 2.22 2.64
CA THR A 42 -4.50 0.92 2.09
C THR A 42 -5.07 1.11 0.68
N ARG A 43 -4.97 0.06 -0.13
CA ARG A 43 -5.55 0.04 -1.46
C ARG A 43 -5.91 -1.39 -1.83
N ASN A 44 -7.06 -1.57 -2.45
CA ASN A 44 -7.37 -2.83 -3.10
C ASN A 44 -6.34 -3.12 -4.22
N SER A 45 -5.72 -4.30 -4.18
CA SER A 45 -4.66 -4.73 -5.10
C SER A 45 -5.07 -5.81 -6.09
N ALA A 46 -6.37 -6.07 -6.28
CA ALA A 46 -6.87 -7.09 -7.19
C ALA A 46 -6.48 -6.79 -8.65
N ASN A 47 -6.58 -5.51 -9.07
CA ASN A 47 -6.04 -5.08 -10.35
C ASN A 47 -4.56 -4.69 -10.21
N TRP A 48 -3.70 -5.72 -10.25
CA TRP A 48 -2.25 -5.59 -10.06
C TRP A 48 -1.60 -4.65 -11.09
N ALA A 49 -2.02 -4.72 -12.36
CA ALA A 49 -1.41 -3.95 -13.45
C ALA A 49 -1.58 -2.43 -13.28
N THR A 50 -2.70 -1.99 -12.71
CA THR A 50 -2.99 -0.56 -12.50
C THR A 50 -2.51 -0.05 -11.14
N MET A 51 -2.21 -0.93 -10.20
CA MET A 51 -1.80 -0.55 -8.84
C MET A 51 -0.56 0.36 -8.81
N PRO A 52 0.52 0.10 -9.56
CA PRO A 52 1.69 0.99 -9.60
C PRO A 52 1.41 2.36 -10.23
N MET A 53 0.32 2.48 -11.00
CA MET A 53 -0.06 3.75 -11.66
C MET A 53 -0.83 4.68 -10.71
N ASP A 54 -1.32 4.17 -9.59
CA ASP A 54 -2.00 4.96 -8.58
C ASP A 54 -1.06 6.05 -8.04
N PRO A 55 -1.46 7.35 -8.06
CA PRO A 55 -0.58 8.42 -7.61
C PRO A 55 -0.14 8.20 -6.16
N TRP A 56 -1.02 7.72 -5.28
CA TRP A 56 -0.67 7.46 -3.89
C TRP A 56 0.41 6.40 -3.76
N MET A 57 0.30 5.31 -4.53
CA MET A 57 1.33 4.26 -4.56
C MET A 57 2.66 4.82 -5.07
N ARG A 58 2.64 5.65 -6.12
CA ARG A 58 3.85 6.30 -6.66
C ARG A 58 4.54 7.17 -5.62
N PHE A 59 3.79 7.98 -4.86
CA PHE A 59 4.36 8.85 -3.84
C PHE A 59 4.84 8.09 -2.60
N GLN A 60 4.17 7.00 -2.20
CA GLN A 60 4.69 6.10 -1.15
C GLN A 60 6.01 5.45 -1.60
N THR A 61 6.07 4.90 -2.81
CA THR A 61 7.31 4.34 -3.38
C THR A 61 8.41 5.39 -3.45
N SER A 62 8.10 6.62 -3.90
CA SER A 62 9.09 7.71 -3.95
C SER A 62 9.56 8.16 -2.56
N ALA A 63 8.70 8.08 -1.54
CA ALA A 63 9.06 8.34 -0.15
C ALA A 63 9.96 7.24 0.44
N LYS A 64 10.17 6.13 -0.28
CA LYS A 64 10.94 4.96 0.17
C LYS A 64 10.38 4.48 1.52
N VAL A 65 9.09 4.13 1.54
CA VAL A 65 8.47 3.46 2.67
C VAL A 65 8.35 1.96 2.36
N ALA A 66 8.40 1.14 3.40
CA ALA A 66 8.12 -0.28 3.26
C ALA A 66 6.68 -0.50 2.80
N GLN A 67 6.45 -1.59 2.06
CA GLN A 67 5.16 -1.93 1.50
C GLN A 67 4.69 -3.28 2.05
N LEU A 68 3.46 -3.31 2.54
CA LEU A 68 2.86 -4.50 3.13
C LEU A 68 1.90 -5.13 2.11
N TYR A 69 2.29 -6.27 1.55
CA TYR A 69 1.52 -7.03 0.58
C TYR A 69 0.72 -8.14 1.29
N MET A 70 -0.59 -7.94 1.42
CA MET A 70 -1.51 -8.93 1.98
C MET A 70 -1.90 -9.98 0.92
N ASP A 71 -3.04 -10.65 1.10
CA ASP A 71 -3.60 -11.61 0.16
C ASP A 71 -3.60 -11.11 -1.29
N ASN A 72 -3.00 -11.89 -2.18
CA ASN A 72 -2.93 -11.58 -3.60
C ASN A 72 -2.67 -12.82 -4.47
N ASP A 73 -2.84 -12.67 -5.78
CA ASP A 73 -2.58 -13.76 -6.74
C ASP A 73 -1.08 -14.12 -6.79
N PRO A 74 -0.68 -15.39 -6.52
CA PRO A 74 0.70 -15.84 -6.58
C PRO A 74 1.38 -15.72 -7.96
N GLN A 75 0.61 -15.52 -9.02
CA GLN A 75 1.14 -15.24 -10.35
C GLN A 75 1.78 -13.86 -10.43
N ASN A 76 1.33 -12.91 -9.60
CA ASN A 76 1.87 -11.56 -9.53
C ASN A 76 3.27 -11.54 -8.90
N ARG A 77 4.12 -10.67 -9.43
CA ARG A 77 5.46 -10.41 -8.90
C ARG A 77 5.48 -9.06 -8.20
N ILE A 78 5.93 -9.06 -6.95
CA ILE A 78 6.18 -7.85 -6.16
C ILE A 78 7.44 -7.17 -6.69
N ASN A 79 8.51 -7.95 -6.83
CA ASN A 79 9.76 -7.51 -7.46
C ASN A 79 10.34 -8.66 -8.27
N ARG A 80 11.61 -8.55 -8.70
CA ARG A 80 12.27 -9.57 -9.52
C ARG A 80 12.36 -10.93 -8.81
N MET A 81 12.51 -10.92 -7.49
CA MET A 81 12.84 -12.09 -6.66
C MET A 81 11.60 -12.67 -5.95
N VAL A 82 10.61 -11.84 -5.67
CA VAL A 82 9.51 -12.16 -4.75
C VAL A 82 8.18 -12.12 -5.47
N ARG A 83 7.40 -13.19 -5.29
CA ARG A 83 6.01 -13.30 -5.75
C ARG A 83 5.08 -12.95 -4.60
N ALA A 84 3.90 -12.45 -4.95
CA ALA A 84 2.83 -12.32 -3.99
C ALA A 84 2.33 -13.71 -3.54
N GLN A 85 1.50 -13.75 -2.50
CA GLN A 85 1.01 -15.00 -1.92
C GLN A 85 -0.49 -14.92 -1.64
N ALA A 86 -1.18 -16.03 -1.83
CA ALA A 86 -2.53 -16.22 -1.30
C ALA A 86 -2.40 -16.41 0.21
N LEU A 87 -2.99 -15.52 0.99
CA LEU A 87 -2.76 -15.41 2.43
C LEU A 87 -4.08 -15.32 3.19
N PRO A 88 -4.20 -16.00 4.34
CA PRO A 88 -5.29 -15.77 5.27
C PRO A 88 -5.43 -14.29 5.69
N PRO A 89 -6.63 -13.85 6.09
CA PRO A 89 -6.83 -12.50 6.62
C PRO A 89 -5.85 -12.16 7.75
N GLY A 90 -5.29 -10.96 7.69
CA GLY A 90 -4.29 -10.48 8.66
C GLY A 90 -2.85 -10.95 8.40
N ARG A 91 -2.58 -11.72 7.35
CA ARG A 91 -1.19 -12.08 6.99
C ARG A 91 -0.69 -11.25 5.81
N ALA A 92 0.62 -11.01 5.80
CA ALA A 92 1.25 -10.22 4.75
C ALA A 92 2.74 -10.51 4.60
N LEU A 93 3.29 -10.06 3.47
CA LEU A 93 4.72 -9.90 3.24
C LEU A 93 5.06 -8.42 3.40
N LEU A 94 5.91 -8.10 4.38
CA LEU A 94 6.50 -6.77 4.50
C LEU A 94 7.75 -6.73 3.63
N VAL A 95 7.75 -5.80 2.68
CA VAL A 95 8.84 -5.60 1.73
C VAL A 95 9.45 -4.25 2.03
N ASP A 96 10.69 -4.28 2.53
CA ASP A 96 11.43 -3.06 2.83
C ASP A 96 12.03 -2.44 1.57
N THR A 97 12.56 -1.22 1.70
CA THR A 97 13.13 -0.46 0.58
C THR A 97 14.38 -1.10 -0.02
N ASP A 98 15.03 -1.99 0.71
CA ASP A 98 16.22 -2.74 0.28
C ASP A 98 15.88 -4.11 -0.32
N ASP A 99 14.62 -4.31 -0.73
CA ASP A 99 14.07 -5.58 -1.25
C ASP A 99 14.15 -6.76 -0.25
N ALA A 100 14.51 -6.49 1.01
CA ALA A 100 14.40 -7.43 2.10
C ALA A 100 12.92 -7.73 2.37
N VAL A 101 12.59 -9.02 2.51
CA VAL A 101 11.21 -9.46 2.73
C VAL A 101 11.09 -10.23 4.02
N GLU A 102 10.18 -9.76 4.88
CA GLU A 102 9.83 -10.40 6.12
C GLU A 102 8.37 -10.87 6.06
N GLY A 103 8.13 -12.12 6.45
CA GLY A 103 6.76 -12.60 6.65
C GLY A 103 6.18 -11.97 7.90
N VAL A 104 5.14 -11.16 7.78
CA VAL A 104 4.46 -10.52 8.91
C VAL A 104 3.18 -11.28 9.21
N LEU A 105 3.11 -11.80 10.44
CA LEU A 105 1.89 -12.35 11.01
C LEU A 105 1.22 -11.27 11.87
N VAL A 106 0.05 -10.76 11.47
CA VAL A 106 -0.83 -10.15 12.46
C VAL A 106 -1.41 -11.32 13.26
N GLY A 107 -1.11 -11.35 14.56
CA GLY A 107 -1.33 -12.50 15.43
C GLY A 107 -2.73 -13.11 15.33
N ILE A 108 -2.82 -14.44 15.49
CA ILE A 108 -4.10 -15.13 15.60
C ILE A 108 -4.72 -14.69 16.94
N PRO A 109 -5.97 -14.17 16.96
CA PRO A 109 -6.67 -13.90 18.21
C PRO A 109 -6.61 -15.14 19.11
N SER A 110 -6.31 -14.98 20.40
CA SER A 110 -6.17 -16.10 21.35
C SER A 110 -7.40 -17.04 21.38
N THR A 111 -8.56 -16.55 20.94
CA THR A 111 -9.81 -17.30 20.81
C THR A 111 -9.88 -18.26 19.62
N LEU A 112 -8.98 -18.13 18.64
CA LEU A 112 -8.90 -19.00 17.45
C LEU A 112 -7.73 -19.99 17.51
N ALA A 113 -6.85 -19.90 18.51
CA ALA A 113 -5.70 -20.80 18.67
C ALA A 113 -6.04 -22.14 19.34
N THR A 114 -7.31 -22.41 19.66
CA THR A 114 -7.73 -23.59 20.45
C THR A 114 -8.83 -24.43 19.80
N ARG A 115 -8.84 -24.56 18.47
CA ARG A 115 -9.66 -25.59 17.80
C ARG A 115 -8.84 -26.40 16.82
#